data_AF-A0A7L2X6K0-F1
#
_entry.id   AF-A0A7L2X6K0-F1
#
_cell.length_a   1.000
_cell.length_b   1.000
_cell.length_c   1.000
_cell.angle_alpha   90.00
_cell.angle_beta   90.00
_cell.angle_gamma   90.00
#
_symmetry.space_group_name_H-M   'P 1'
#
loop_
_entity.id
_entity.type
_entity.pdbx_description
1 polymer ?
#
loop_
_entity_poly.entity_id
_entity_poly.type
_entity_poly.pdbx_seq_one_letter_code
_entity_poly.pdbx_strand_id
1 'polypeptide(L)' 'AAAGKLLVVPVDGSHWLSMREMLDVLAQKGHEVVVVAPEVSLYIKPSKNLVMKMYPVPFTQEEMDEDLR' A
#
# COMPACT_ATOMS: atom_id res chain seq x y z
N ALA A 1 21.91 13.36 5.32
CA ALA A 1 21.12 12.50 6.23
C ALA A 1 21.18 11.07 5.71
N ALA A 2 21.34 10.07 6.59
CA ALA A 2 21.29 8.67 6.18
C ALA A 2 19.84 8.27 5.89
N ALA A 3 19.61 7.57 4.78
CA ALA A 3 18.27 7.11 4.43
C ALA A 3 17.79 6.03 5.43
N GLY A 4 16.54 6.17 5.88
CA GLY A 4 15.92 5.27 6.87
C GLY A 4 15.17 4.09 6.25
N LYS A 5 14.75 3.16 7.12
CA LYS A 5 13.89 2.02 6.78
C LYS A 5 12.48 2.27 7.30
N LEU A 6 11.46 2.11 6.45
CA LEU A 6 10.07 2.37 6.78
C LEU A 6 9.23 1.12 6.51
N LEU A 7 8.43 0.73 7.51
CA LEU A 7 7.34 -0.22 7.38
C LEU A 7 6.02 0.57 7.43
N VAL A 8 5.18 0.40 6.41
CA VAL A 8 3.92 1.15 6.26
C VAL A 8 2.75 0.18 6.23
N VAL A 9 1.75 0.44 7.05
CA VAL A 9 0.49 -0.32 7.11
C VAL A 9 -0.66 0.66 6.83
N PRO A 10 -0.99 0.92 5.54
CA PRO A 10 -1.97 1.92 5.18
C PRO A 10 -3.40 1.39 5.34
N VAL A 11 -4.33 2.34 5.45
CA VAL A 11 -5.76 2.09 5.22
C VAL A 11 -6.05 2.38 3.75
N ASP A 12 -6.83 1.51 3.10
CA ASP A 12 -7.23 1.68 1.71
C ASP A 12 -8.18 2.88 1.53
N GLY A 13 -8.52 3.22 0.29
CA GLY A 13 -9.33 4.40 -0.03
C GLY A 13 -8.49 5.64 -0.31
N SER A 14 -9.07 6.82 -0.09
CA SER A 14 -8.42 8.11 -0.32
C SER A 14 -7.13 8.30 0.48
N HIS A 15 -7.04 7.70 1.67
CA HIS A 15 -5.85 7.76 2.52
C HIS A 15 -4.63 7.14 1.84
N TRP A 16 -4.79 5.97 1.22
CA TRP A 16 -3.72 5.33 0.46
C TRP A 16 -3.28 6.16 -0.74
N LEU A 17 -4.23 6.76 -1.47
CA LEU A 17 -3.91 7.56 -2.66
C LEU A 17 -2.99 8.74 -2.31
N SER A 18 -3.27 9.46 -1.23
CA SER A 18 -2.39 10.55 -0.76
C SER A 18 -1.05 10.03 -0.21
N MET A 19 -1.06 8.92 0.52
CA MET A 19 0.16 8.37 1.11
C MET A 19 1.12 7.85 0.05
N ARG A 20 0.61 7.24 -1.03
CA ARG A 20 1.42 6.63 -2.09
C ARG A 20 2.42 7.61 -2.71
N GLU A 21 2.00 8.83 -3.03
CA GLU A 21 2.89 9.83 -3.63
C GLU A 21 4.05 10.19 -2.70
N MET A 22 3.78 10.34 -1.41
CA MET A 22 4.81 10.59 -0.41
C MET A 22 5.79 9.42 -0.31
N LEU A 23 5.31 8.17 -0.34
CA LEU A 23 6.15 6.98 -0.27
C LEU A 23 7.07 6.86 -1.49
N ASP A 24 6.55 7.16 -2.68
CA ASP A 24 7.36 7.17 -3.91
C ASP A 24 8.51 8.19 -3.81
N VAL A 25 8.24 9.39 -3.28
CA VAL A 25 9.28 10.41 -3.04
C VAL A 25 10.32 9.94 -2.00
N LEU A 26 9.90 9.27 -0.93
CA LEU A 26 10.82 8.74 0.08
C LEU A 26 11.73 7.64 -0.48
N ALA A 27 11.15 6.72 -1.27
CA ALA A 27 11.89 5.67 -1.95
C ALA A 27 12.93 6.26 -2.93
N GLN A 28 12.55 7.28 -3.72
CA GLN A 28 13.47 8.00 -4.61
C GLN A 28 14.60 8.71 -3.85
N LYS A 29 14.35 9.16 -2.61
CA LYS A 29 15.37 9.73 -1.71
C LYS A 29 16.27 8.67 -1.05
N GLY A 30 16.14 7.40 -1.44
CA GLY A 30 16.98 6.29 -0.98
C GLY A 30 16.45 5.56 0.26
N HIS A 31 15.23 5.88 0.74
CA HIS A 31 14.64 5.15 1.86
C HIS A 31 14.20 3.75 1.42
N GLU A 32 14.43 2.76 2.28
CA GLU A 32 13.86 1.42 2.08
C GLU A 32 12.43 1.43 2.61
N VAL A 33 11.45 1.34 1.71
CA VAL A 33 10.01 1.39 2.05
C VAL A 33 9.38 0.05 1.77
N VAL A 34 8.74 -0.54 2.79
CA VAL A 34 7.94 -1.76 2.70
C VAL A 34 6.50 -1.44 3.09
N VAL A 35 5.55 -1.72 2.18
CA VAL A 35 4.12 -1.56 2.42
C VAL A 35 3.50 -2.93 2.69
N VAL A 36 2.68 -3.04 3.73
CA VAL A 36 1.94 -4.26 4.07
C VAL A 36 0.44 -4.02 3.91
N ALA A 37 -0.24 -4.81 3.09
CA ALA A 37 -1.66 -4.61 2.78
C ALA A 37 -2.38 -5.94 2.53
N PRO A 38 -3.72 -5.98 2.64
CA PRO A 38 -4.52 -7.13 2.21
C PRO A 38 -4.32 -7.47 0.73
N GLU A 39 -4.43 -8.74 0.36
CA GLU A 39 -4.43 -9.16 -1.06
C GLU A 39 -5.66 -8.67 -1.82
N VAL A 40 -6.78 -8.48 -1.11
CA VAL A 40 -8.02 -7.87 -1.61
C VAL A 40 -8.12 -6.42 -1.14
N SER A 41 -8.17 -5.49 -2.09
CA SER A 41 -7.97 -4.07 -1.83
C SER A 41 -8.65 -3.22 -2.90
N LEU A 42 -9.03 -1.98 -2.58
CA LEU A 42 -9.64 -1.04 -3.52
C LEU A 42 -8.60 -0.44 -4.43
N TYR A 43 -7.64 0.27 -3.85
CA TYR A 43 -6.65 1.04 -4.60
C TYR A 43 -5.21 0.55 -4.36
N ILE A 44 -4.98 -0.31 -3.36
CA ILE A 44 -3.64 -0.82 -3.06
C ILE A 44 -3.30 -2.00 -3.98
N LYS A 45 -2.65 -1.72 -5.11
CA LYS A 45 -2.21 -2.74 -6.08
C LYS A 45 -0.68 -2.84 -6.15
N PRO A 46 -0.11 -3.99 -6.56
CA PRO A 46 1.33 -4.16 -6.72
C PRO A 46 1.98 -3.02 -7.51
N SER A 47 3.06 -2.45 -6.95
CA SER A 47 3.84 -1.37 -7.54
C SER A 47 5.23 -1.84 -7.91
N LYS A 48 5.82 -1.26 -8.96
CA LYS A 48 7.23 -1.47 -9.30
C LYS A 48 8.18 -0.62 -8.45
N ASN A 49 7.67 0.48 -7.88
CA ASN A 49 8.49 1.48 -7.17
C ASN A 49 8.60 1.22 -5.67
N LEU A 50 7.66 0.45 -5.10
CA LEU A 50 7.57 0.17 -3.68
C LEU A 50 7.58 -1.33 -3.45
N VAL A 51 8.29 -1.77 -2.41
CA VAL A 51 8.21 -3.16 -1.97
C VAL A 51 6.87 -3.34 -1.26
N MET A 52 6.08 -4.30 -1.73
CA MET A 52 4.77 -4.61 -1.16
C MET A 52 4.73 -6.05 -0.65
N LYS A 53 4.13 -6.23 0.52
CA LYS A 53 3.85 -7.52 1.15
C LYS A 53 2.35 -7.64 1.33
N MET A 54 1.73 -8.51 0.53
CA MET A 54 0.31 -8.77 0.61
C MET A 54 0.03 -9.92 1.58
N TYR A 55 -1.06 -9.84 2.35
CA TYR A 55 -1.50 -10.91 3.24
C TYR A 55 -2.93 -11.38 2.89
N PRO A 56 -3.25 -12.67 3.12
CA PRO A 56 -4.56 -13.21 2.76
C PRO A 56 -5.64 -12.69 3.71
N VAL A 57 -6.85 -12.55 3.18
CA VAL A 57 -8.04 -12.12 3.91
C VAL A 57 -9.23 -13.05 3.62
N PRO A 58 -10.20 -13.18 4.55
CA PRO A 58 -11.28 -14.17 4.43
C PRO A 58 -12.45 -13.68 3.56
N PHE A 59 -12.20 -12.76 2.62
CA PHE A 59 -13.20 -12.20 1.72
C PHE A 59 -12.64 -12.04 0.31
N THR A 60 -13.51 -12.06 -0.69
CA THR A 60 -13.16 -11.89 -2.11
C THR A 60 -13.25 -10.42 -2.54
N GLN A 61 -12.72 -10.12 -3.72
CA GLN A 61 -12.85 -8.79 -4.33
C GLN A 61 -14.32 -8.46 -4.61
N GLU A 62 -15.12 -9.45 -5.00
CA GLU A 62 -16.55 -9.28 -5.26
C GLU A 62 -17.32 -8.90 -3.99
N GLU A 63 -17.04 -9.56 -2.86
CA GLU A 63 -17.67 -9.22 -1.57
C GLU A 63 -17.34 -7.77 -1.15
N MET A 64 -16.08 -7.35 -1.34
CA MET A 64 -15.65 -5.98 -1.03
C MET A 64 -16.27 -4.94 -1.98
N ASP A 65 -16.40 -5.26 -3.27
CA ASP A 65 -17.00 -4.36 -4.25
C ASP A 65 -18.51 -4.18 -4.02
N GLU A 66 -19.21 -5.21 -3.53
CA GLU A 66 -20.63 -5.13 -3.14
C GLU A 66 -20.86 -4.25 -1.91
N ASP A 67 -19.99 -4.32 -0.89
CA ASP A 67 -20.08 -3.50 0.33
C ASP A 67 -19.95 -1.98 0.07
N LEU A 68 -19.46 -1.59 -1.11
CA LEU A 68 -19.20 -0.19 -1.49
C LEU A 68 -20.20 0.37 -2.50
N ARG A 69 -21.16 -0.43 -2.93
CA ARG A 69 -22.29 -0.02 -3.79
C ARG A 69 -23.39 0.65 -2.99
#